data_AF-A0A838E418-F1
#
_entry.id   AF-A0A838E418-F1
#
_cell.length_a   1.000
_cell.length_b   1.000
_cell.length_c   1.000
_cell.angle_alpha   90.00
_cell.angle_beta   90.00
_cell.angle_gamma   90.00
#
_symmetry.space_group_name_H-M   'P 1'
#
loop_
_entity.id
_entity.type
_entity.pdbx_description
1 polymer ?
#
loop_
_entity_poly.entity_id
_entity_poly.type
_entity_poly.pdbx_seq_one_letter_code
_entity_poly.pdbx_strand_id
1 'polypeptide(L)'
;MPLAQRRLSLPALIAALTILVAVLPAAPAAADGDPAGAERRLTDLINAERGRLGLPGLRVDVRLVASARDWSQRMAERGAIAHDPDLSSRVPAGAAAWAENVGMASASSDVADRVHALFMGSAGHRANLLDGRFTEVGIGVVVSGGRAWVAQRFTAGAHAPVAAAVEPTARLAERLFPGGSARHAVVVRDDVFADALASGSLVSDAGPILLNPPDGALHPQVRGALEATLPRGGTVWLAGGAEAVSDHAAAELRAAGWSVRRVSGGGRVETAAEVARVVAGRTGRPATALVVTAGDWPDAAAGGAYGAAAQAPILLAGTDEVPQATRRALTDTRPSRTAALGGRAALSDRVVSDLGAERVAGPTRQGTSADVAEQVWGYRDASPSHWIAVPAFGADAWTWAVTAAPLAARYDAAVLLVGDELSGATREYLAGLGYGGGRTATLLTHGPVTDTVASQIRDLLGE
;
A
#
# COMPACT_ATOMS: atom_id res chain seq x y z
N MET A 1 -53.97 -1.37 87.10
CA MET A 1 -54.50 -0.07 86.60
C MET A 1 -53.34 0.71 86.02
N PRO A 2 -53.47 1.47 84.91
CA PRO A 2 -54.11 1.24 83.60
C PRO A 2 -53.04 1.18 82.45
N LEU A 3 -53.32 0.51 81.31
CA LEU A 3 -53.50 1.06 79.93
C LEU A 3 -52.54 2.24 79.56
N ALA A 4 -51.91 2.38 78.40
CA ALA A 4 -52.07 1.78 77.07
C ALA A 4 -51.00 2.41 76.12
N GLN A 5 -50.69 1.69 75.01
CA GLN A 5 -50.29 2.23 73.69
C GLN A 5 -48.87 2.84 73.57
N ARG A 6 -48.09 2.72 72.49
CA ARG A 6 -48.19 2.07 71.18
C ARG A 6 -46.82 2.21 70.49
N ARG A 7 -46.61 1.40 69.44
CA ARG A 7 -45.77 1.64 68.24
C ARG A 7 -44.27 1.34 68.31
N LEU A 8 -43.98 0.20 67.68
CA LEU A 8 -42.78 -0.20 66.93
C LEU A 8 -41.87 0.97 66.49
N SER A 9 -40.62 0.92 66.95
CA SER A 9 -39.47 1.59 66.33
C SER A 9 -38.55 0.52 65.76
N LEU A 10 -38.45 0.49 64.43
CA LEU A 10 -37.49 -0.31 63.65
C LEU A 10 -36.06 -0.07 64.16
N PRO A 11 -35.25 -1.11 64.39
CA PRO A 11 -33.81 -0.93 64.59
C PRO A 11 -33.14 -0.66 63.23
N ALA A 12 -32.33 0.40 63.21
CA ALA A 12 -31.52 0.82 62.07
C ALA A 12 -30.54 -0.30 61.66
N LEU A 13 -30.72 -0.82 60.45
CA LEU A 13 -29.79 -1.74 59.80
C LEU A 13 -28.65 -0.91 59.20
N ILE A 14 -27.44 -1.10 59.74
CA ILE A 14 -26.20 -0.55 59.21
C ILE A 14 -25.93 -1.24 57.86
N ALA A 15 -26.17 -0.53 56.76
CA ALA A 15 -25.73 -0.95 55.42
C ALA A 15 -24.25 -0.58 55.26
N ALA A 16 -23.37 -1.59 55.23
CA ALA A 16 -21.98 -1.44 54.84
C ALA A 16 -21.91 -1.08 53.35
N LEU A 17 -21.56 0.18 53.06
CA LEU A 17 -21.29 0.67 51.72
C LEU A 17 -19.88 0.23 51.31
N THR A 18 -19.73 -0.93 50.68
CA THR A 18 -18.52 -1.30 49.94
C THR A 18 -18.46 -0.46 48.67
N ILE A 19 -17.64 0.61 48.70
CA ILE A 19 -17.23 1.34 47.49
C ILE A 19 -16.29 0.41 46.72
N LEU A 20 -16.82 -0.26 45.70
CA LEU A 20 -16.02 -0.92 44.68
C LEU A 20 -15.38 0.17 43.82
N VAL A 21 -14.16 0.60 44.17
CA VAL A 21 -13.33 1.37 43.25
C VAL A 21 -12.97 0.41 42.12
N ALA A 22 -13.68 0.53 41.00
CA ALA A 22 -13.23 -0.09 39.76
C ALA A 22 -11.87 0.52 39.43
N VAL A 23 -10.81 -0.23 39.70
CA VAL A 23 -9.49 0.04 39.11
C VAL A 23 -9.67 -0.26 37.62
N LEU A 24 -10.07 0.76 36.87
CA LEU A 24 -9.94 0.74 35.43
C LEU A 24 -8.46 0.45 35.15
N PRO A 25 -8.12 -0.57 34.35
CA PRO A 25 -6.76 -0.71 33.89
C PRO A 25 -6.41 0.61 33.20
N ALA A 26 -5.33 1.26 33.65
CA ALA A 26 -4.81 2.43 32.96
C ALA A 26 -4.67 2.04 31.48
N ALA A 27 -5.21 2.89 30.60
CA ALA A 27 -4.91 2.78 29.18
C ALA A 27 -3.40 2.64 29.02
N PRO A 28 -2.88 1.75 28.16
CA PRO A 28 -1.45 1.66 27.94
C PRO A 28 -0.95 3.06 27.62
N ALA A 29 0.03 3.55 28.38
CA ALA A 29 0.71 4.79 28.07
C ALA A 29 1.09 4.73 26.58
N ALA A 30 0.64 5.71 25.79
CA ALA A 30 1.05 5.83 24.41
C ALA A 30 2.56 5.68 24.36
N ALA A 31 3.05 4.67 23.64
CA ALA A 31 4.48 4.41 23.54
C ALA A 31 5.18 5.71 23.11
N ASP A 32 6.21 6.12 23.85
CA ASP A 32 7.00 7.29 23.48
C ASP A 32 7.50 7.15 22.04
N GLY A 33 7.01 8.02 21.16
CA GLY A 33 7.53 8.20 19.80
C GLY A 33 7.07 7.15 18.78
N ASP A 34 5.77 7.11 18.44
CA ASP A 34 5.27 6.53 17.17
C ASP A 34 5.97 7.22 15.98
N PRO A 35 6.96 6.58 15.34
CA PRO A 35 7.76 7.26 14.31
C PRO A 35 6.92 7.52 13.05
N ALA A 36 6.03 6.60 12.69
CA ALA A 36 5.17 6.76 11.52
C ALA A 36 4.12 7.86 11.74
N GLY A 37 3.57 7.96 12.95
CA GLY A 37 2.71 9.08 13.35
C GLY A 37 3.45 10.42 13.33
N ALA A 38 4.69 10.44 13.81
CA ALA A 38 5.53 11.64 13.79
C ALA A 38 5.87 12.10 12.37
N GLU A 39 6.18 11.18 11.46
CA GLU A 39 6.41 11.48 10.04
C GLU A 39 5.18 12.11 9.39
N ARG A 40 3.99 11.53 9.59
CA ARG A 40 2.71 12.10 9.07
C ARG A 40 2.47 13.51 9.63
N ARG A 41 2.59 13.67 10.94
CA ARG A 41 2.41 14.95 11.62
C ARG A 41 3.39 16.02 11.12
N LEU A 42 4.66 15.65 10.89
CA LEU A 42 5.65 16.56 10.33
C LEU A 42 5.27 17.03 8.93
N THR A 43 4.79 16.13 8.05
CA THR A 43 4.29 16.51 6.72
C THR A 43 3.12 17.46 6.82
N ASP A 44 2.13 17.17 7.68
CA ASP A 44 0.95 18.02 7.86
C ASP A 44 1.33 19.43 8.31
N LEU A 45 2.27 19.55 9.26
CA LEU A 45 2.77 20.83 9.75
C LEU A 45 3.47 21.63 8.64
N ILE A 46 4.31 20.98 7.82
CA ILE A 46 4.96 21.64 6.67
C ILE A 46 3.91 22.15 5.68
N ASN A 47 2.93 21.32 5.33
CA ASN A 47 1.90 21.69 4.37
C ASN A 47 0.97 22.77 4.91
N ALA A 48 0.72 22.81 6.22
CA ALA A 48 0.00 23.91 6.86
C ALA A 48 0.76 25.24 6.72
N GLU A 49 2.08 25.26 6.94
CA GLU A 49 2.90 26.48 6.76
C GLU A 49 2.95 26.91 5.29
N ARG A 50 3.11 25.96 4.36
CA ARG A 50 3.08 26.23 2.92
C ARG A 50 1.73 26.81 2.47
N GLY A 51 0.62 26.23 2.96
CA GLY A 51 -0.73 26.72 2.69
C GLY A 51 -0.96 28.16 3.14
N ARG A 52 -0.43 28.57 4.31
CA ARG A 52 -0.49 29.96 4.79
C ARG A 52 0.22 30.95 3.87
N LEU A 53 1.19 30.49 3.09
CA LEU A 53 1.95 31.28 2.13
C LEU A 53 1.43 31.15 0.69
N GLY A 54 0.33 30.43 0.47
CA GLY A 54 -0.20 30.16 -0.86
C GLY A 54 0.67 29.21 -1.70
N LEU A 55 1.58 28.48 -1.07
CA LEU A 55 2.40 27.47 -1.74
C LEU A 55 1.65 26.13 -1.82
N PRO A 56 1.81 25.36 -2.92
CA PRO A 56 1.33 24.00 -2.99
C PRO A 56 1.92 23.13 -1.88
N GLY A 57 1.12 22.25 -1.29
CA GLY A 57 1.60 21.25 -0.34
C GLY A 57 2.62 20.30 -0.98
N LEU A 58 3.57 19.83 -0.19
CA LEU A 58 4.49 18.76 -0.56
C LEU A 58 3.77 17.41 -0.51
N ARG A 59 4.00 16.60 -1.53
CA ARG A 59 3.51 15.23 -1.61
C ARG A 59 4.51 14.26 -0.99
N VAL A 60 4.04 13.27 -0.24
CA VAL A 60 4.93 12.27 0.35
C VAL A 60 5.42 11.30 -0.72
N ASP A 61 6.73 11.21 -0.94
CA ASP A 61 7.36 10.19 -1.79
C ASP A 61 7.93 9.08 -0.91
N VAL A 62 7.37 7.86 -1.05
CA VAL A 62 7.76 6.70 -0.25
C VAL A 62 9.22 6.27 -0.47
N ARG A 63 9.81 6.55 -1.64
CA ARG A 63 11.22 6.29 -1.94
C ARG A 63 12.11 7.21 -1.11
N LEU A 64 11.72 8.49 -1.01
CA LEU A 64 12.38 9.46 -0.13
C LEU A 64 12.18 9.10 1.35
N VAL A 65 10.99 8.64 1.75
CA VAL A 65 10.73 8.19 3.13
C VAL A 65 11.65 7.02 3.50
N ALA A 66 11.73 5.99 2.65
CA ALA A 66 12.62 4.86 2.88
C ALA A 66 14.08 5.31 3.01
N SER A 67 14.52 6.19 2.11
CA SER A 67 15.87 6.73 2.14
C SER A 67 16.13 7.63 3.36
N ALA A 68 15.15 8.40 3.82
CA ALA A 68 15.25 9.25 4.99
C ALA A 68 15.25 8.44 6.29
N ARG A 69 14.47 7.36 6.38
CA ARG A 69 14.47 6.42 7.52
C ARG A 69 15.80 5.70 7.64
N ASP A 70 16.34 5.20 6.52
CA ASP A 70 17.67 4.59 6.47
C ASP A 70 18.76 5.54 6.97
N TRP A 71 18.73 6.81 6.55
CA TRP A 71 19.69 7.80 7.04
C TRP A 71 19.48 8.16 8.52
N SER A 72 18.23 8.27 8.96
CA SER A 72 17.88 8.50 10.37
C SER A 72 18.38 7.36 11.27
N GLN A 73 18.29 6.13 10.79
CA GLN A 73 18.83 4.94 11.45
C GLN A 73 20.37 5.01 11.57
N ARG A 74 21.07 5.38 10.48
CA ARG A 74 22.53 5.55 10.52
C ARG A 74 22.96 6.66 11.48
N MET A 75 22.21 7.77 11.56
CA MET A 75 22.47 8.82 12.55
C MET A 75 22.26 8.31 13.98
N ALA A 76 21.21 7.52 14.21
CA ALA A 76 20.92 6.89 15.49
C ALA A 76 22.02 5.93 15.95
N GLU A 77 22.50 5.07 15.05
CA GLU A 77 23.58 4.11 15.31
C GLU A 77 24.92 4.80 15.63
N ARG A 78 25.20 5.92 14.94
CA ARG A 78 26.42 6.72 15.17
C ARG A 78 26.30 7.64 16.39
N GLY A 79 25.09 7.91 16.86
CA GLY A 79 24.83 8.87 17.93
C GLY A 79 25.14 10.32 17.53
N ALA A 80 25.12 10.66 16.24
CA ALA A 80 25.46 11.99 15.73
C ALA A 80 24.61 12.40 14.52
N ILE A 81 24.22 13.68 14.48
CA ILE A 81 23.55 14.26 13.30
C ILE A 81 24.60 14.52 12.22
N ALA A 82 24.31 14.10 10.99
CA ALA A 82 25.10 14.41 9.81
C ALA A 82 24.19 14.51 8.59
N HIS A 83 24.55 15.35 7.62
CA HIS A 83 23.96 15.30 6.28
C HIS A 83 24.43 14.07 5.52
N ASP A 84 23.56 13.52 4.67
CA ASP A 84 23.89 12.37 3.81
C ASP A 84 24.86 12.81 2.69
N PRO A 85 26.13 12.35 2.71
CA PRO A 85 27.10 12.73 1.69
C PRO A 85 26.72 12.20 0.30
N ASP A 86 25.89 11.15 0.25
CA ASP A 86 25.50 10.47 -0.98
C ASP A 86 24.06 10.80 -1.39
N LEU A 87 23.46 11.86 -0.83
CA LEU A 87 22.05 12.21 -1.06
C LEU A 87 21.69 12.29 -2.55
N SER A 88 22.58 12.85 -3.38
CA SER A 88 22.37 12.98 -4.84
C SER A 88 22.18 11.64 -5.54
N SER A 89 22.75 10.55 -5.01
CA SER A 89 22.60 9.19 -5.52
C SER A 89 21.41 8.43 -4.92
N ARG A 90 20.77 9.00 -3.89
CA ARG A 90 19.71 8.39 -3.08
C ARG A 90 18.35 9.07 -3.25
N VAL A 91 18.28 10.19 -3.97
CA VAL A 91 17.03 10.77 -4.45
C VAL A 91 16.57 10.06 -5.73
N PRO A 92 15.26 10.04 -6.04
CA PRO A 92 14.78 9.42 -7.27
C PRO A 92 15.43 10.03 -8.51
N ALA A 93 15.74 9.18 -9.48
CA ALA A 93 16.26 9.60 -10.78
C ALA A 93 15.30 10.60 -11.45
N GLY A 94 15.84 11.65 -12.05
CA GLY A 94 15.07 12.70 -12.72
C GLY A 94 14.66 13.88 -11.82
N ALA A 95 14.98 13.85 -10.52
CA ALA A 95 14.79 15.00 -9.65
C ALA A 95 15.58 16.23 -10.17
N ALA A 96 14.87 17.32 -10.48
CA ALA A 96 15.46 18.56 -10.99
C ALA A 96 16.18 19.36 -9.89
N ALA A 97 15.82 19.13 -8.63
CA ALA A 97 16.47 19.66 -7.45
C ALA A 97 16.23 18.73 -6.25
N TRP A 98 17.11 18.81 -5.25
CA TRP A 98 16.93 18.11 -3.98
C TRP A 98 17.49 18.92 -2.79
N ALA A 99 16.98 18.61 -1.61
CA ALA A 99 17.45 19.16 -0.34
C ALA A 99 17.29 18.16 0.80
N GLU A 100 18.00 18.39 1.90
CA GLU A 100 17.85 17.64 3.13
C GLU A 100 17.86 18.56 4.36
N ASN A 101 16.97 18.27 5.31
CA ASN A 101 17.09 18.71 6.69
C ASN A 101 17.38 17.50 7.57
N VAL A 102 18.26 17.66 8.54
CA VAL A 102 18.52 16.64 9.57
C VAL A 102 18.42 17.25 10.95
N GLY A 103 17.94 16.48 11.92
CA GLY A 103 17.75 16.96 13.28
C GLY A 103 17.54 15.84 14.28
N MET A 104 17.52 16.24 15.55
CA MET A 104 17.20 15.34 16.65
C MET A 104 16.44 16.11 17.73
N ALA A 105 15.62 15.37 18.49
CA ALA A 105 14.96 15.87 19.68
C ALA A 105 14.86 14.72 20.70
N SER A 106 14.59 15.02 21.98
CA SER A 106 14.17 13.99 22.92
C SER A 106 12.93 13.27 22.39
N ALA A 107 12.82 11.97 22.62
CA ALA A 107 11.63 11.21 22.25
C ALA A 107 10.45 11.59 23.17
N SER A 108 9.27 11.74 22.59
CA SER A 108 8.00 11.97 23.29
C SER A 108 6.84 11.94 22.30
N SER A 109 5.60 11.99 22.79
CA SER A 109 4.40 12.04 21.95
C SER A 109 4.28 13.31 21.07
N ASP A 110 4.86 14.44 21.49
CA ASP A 110 4.85 15.73 20.77
C ASP A 110 6.12 15.96 19.92
N VAL A 111 6.92 14.93 19.68
CA VAL A 111 8.24 15.08 19.04
C VAL A 111 8.18 15.70 17.65
N ALA A 112 7.14 15.41 16.87
CA ALA A 112 6.91 15.99 15.55
C ALA A 112 6.76 17.52 15.61
N ASP A 113 5.90 18.03 16.49
CA ASP A 113 5.67 19.46 16.68
C ASP A 113 6.95 20.18 17.13
N ARG A 114 7.74 19.58 18.01
CA ARG A 114 9.03 20.14 18.45
C ARG A 114 10.08 20.17 17.35
N VAL A 115 10.25 19.07 16.62
CA VAL A 115 11.18 19.00 15.49
C VAL A 115 10.79 20.01 14.40
N HIS A 116 9.50 20.11 14.10
CA HIS A 116 8.98 21.12 13.17
C HIS A 116 9.34 22.54 13.62
N ALA A 117 9.09 22.89 14.89
CA ALA A 117 9.43 24.19 15.44
C ALA A 117 10.94 24.48 15.37
N LEU A 118 11.79 23.48 15.65
CA LEU A 118 13.26 23.60 15.52
C LEU A 118 13.68 23.86 14.07
N PHE A 119 13.09 23.16 13.09
CA PHE A 119 13.38 23.38 11.68
C PHE A 119 12.87 24.75 11.19
N MET A 120 11.67 25.17 11.58
CA MET A 120 11.16 26.51 11.26
C MET A 120 11.96 27.64 11.92
N GLY A 121 12.55 27.38 13.09
CA GLY A 121 13.46 28.30 13.78
C GLY A 121 14.84 28.44 13.12
N SER A 122 15.24 27.51 12.25
CA SER A 122 16.51 27.55 11.53
C SER A 122 16.31 28.13 10.13
N ALA A 123 17.06 29.19 9.78
CA ALA A 123 16.93 29.84 8.47
C ALA A 123 17.17 28.88 7.30
N GLY A 124 18.17 27.99 7.40
CA GLY A 124 18.48 27.01 6.35
C GLY A 124 17.42 25.91 6.22
N HIS A 125 16.98 25.34 7.34
CA HIS A 125 15.94 24.30 7.30
C HIS A 125 14.60 24.85 6.82
N ARG A 126 14.20 26.02 7.33
CA ARG A 126 13.00 26.74 6.89
C ARG A 126 13.03 27.07 5.40
N ALA A 127 14.19 27.41 4.84
CA ALA A 127 14.33 27.65 3.41
C ALA A 127 13.95 26.39 2.60
N ASN A 128 14.40 25.20 3.00
CA ASN A 128 14.02 23.95 2.35
C ASN A 128 12.51 23.65 2.49
N LEU A 129 11.93 23.85 3.69
CA LEU A 129 10.50 23.58 3.94
C LEU A 129 9.58 24.46 3.07
N LEU A 130 9.98 25.71 2.83
CA LEU A 130 9.17 26.74 2.18
C LEU A 130 9.61 27.03 0.74
N ASP A 131 10.58 26.30 0.19
CA ASP A 131 10.97 26.47 -1.21
C ASP A 131 9.85 25.94 -2.12
N GLY A 132 9.30 26.84 -2.93
CA GLY A 132 8.21 26.51 -3.86
C GLY A 132 8.62 25.59 -5.01
N ARG A 133 9.93 25.37 -5.22
CA ARG A 133 10.43 24.43 -6.23
C ARG A 133 10.20 22.98 -5.82
N PHE A 134 10.24 22.68 -4.53
CA PHE A 134 10.03 21.31 -4.06
C PHE A 134 8.55 20.94 -4.11
N THR A 135 8.31 19.76 -4.65
CA THR A 135 6.99 19.16 -4.85
C THR A 135 6.82 17.88 -4.05
N GLU A 136 7.93 17.23 -3.66
CA GLU A 136 7.91 16.02 -2.85
C GLU A 136 8.71 16.16 -1.55
N VAL A 137 8.30 15.37 -0.55
CA VAL A 137 9.03 15.17 0.69
C VAL A 137 9.05 13.70 1.10
N GLY A 138 10.16 13.23 1.67
CA GLY A 138 10.21 12.00 2.46
C GLY A 138 10.78 12.29 3.83
N ILE A 139 10.06 11.90 4.87
CA ILE A 139 10.45 12.12 6.26
C ILE A 139 10.73 10.76 6.88
N GLY A 140 11.89 10.62 7.50
CA GLY A 140 12.24 9.46 8.29
C GLY A 140 12.40 9.85 9.75
N VAL A 141 11.75 9.12 10.65
CA VAL A 141 11.93 9.26 12.09
C VAL A 141 12.38 7.91 12.66
N VAL A 142 13.44 7.91 13.45
CA VAL A 142 13.92 6.75 14.21
C VAL A 142 14.05 7.13 15.68
N VAL A 143 13.43 6.36 16.57
CA VAL A 143 13.54 6.57 18.02
C VAL A 143 14.52 5.55 18.61
N SER A 144 15.62 6.05 19.18
CA SER A 144 16.66 5.23 19.81
C SER A 144 17.36 5.99 20.92
N GLY A 145 17.62 5.33 22.05
CA GLY A 145 18.31 5.93 23.19
C GLY A 145 17.59 7.14 23.80
N GLY A 146 16.25 7.14 23.79
CA GLY A 146 15.44 8.26 24.28
C GLY A 146 15.45 9.51 23.39
N ARG A 147 15.95 9.39 22.15
CA ARG A 147 16.00 10.47 21.15
C ARG A 147 15.29 10.05 19.88
N ALA A 148 14.62 11.00 19.24
CA ALA A 148 14.19 10.88 17.85
C ALA A 148 15.26 11.49 16.93
N TRP A 149 15.64 10.73 15.91
CA TRP A 149 16.55 11.09 14.84
C TRP A 149 15.73 11.29 13.58
N VAL A 150 15.86 12.45 12.94
CA VAL A 150 14.97 12.86 11.85
C VAL A 150 15.77 13.31 10.64
N ALA A 151 15.41 12.78 9.48
CA ALA A 151 15.81 13.32 8.18
C ALA A 151 14.55 13.69 7.37
N GLN A 152 14.55 14.85 6.72
CA GLN A 152 13.56 15.26 5.73
C GLN A 152 14.28 15.46 4.41
N ARG A 153 13.83 14.78 3.36
CA ARG A 153 14.40 14.88 2.01
C ARG A 153 13.35 15.49 1.11
N PHE A 154 13.76 16.44 0.29
CA PHE A 154 12.89 17.16 -0.63
C PHE A 154 13.37 16.93 -2.05
N THR A 155 12.44 16.83 -2.98
CA THR A 155 12.75 16.84 -4.42
C THR A 155 11.80 17.73 -5.19
N ALA A 156 12.26 18.16 -6.37
CA ALA A 156 11.47 18.87 -7.36
C ALA A 156 11.31 17.99 -8.60
N GLY A 157 10.07 17.69 -9.00
CA GLY A 157 9.77 16.97 -10.23
C GLY A 157 10.25 15.51 -10.25
N ALA A 158 10.49 14.90 -9.08
CA ALA A 158 10.84 13.48 -8.98
C ALA A 158 9.64 12.55 -9.22
N HIS A 159 8.43 13.10 -9.13
CA HIS A 159 7.25 12.54 -9.80
C HIS A 159 6.99 13.31 -11.08
N ALA A 160 7.37 12.70 -12.21
CA ALA A 160 6.36 12.64 -13.25
C ALA A 160 5.17 11.87 -12.65
N PRO A 161 3.91 12.32 -12.81
CA PRO A 161 2.79 11.43 -12.61
C PRO A 161 3.08 10.15 -13.40
N VAL A 162 2.61 9.00 -12.94
CA VAL A 162 2.68 7.78 -13.75
C VAL A 162 1.63 7.85 -14.88
N ALA A 163 1.48 9.02 -15.50
CA ALA A 163 0.72 9.29 -16.70
C ALA A 163 1.11 8.34 -17.83
N ALA A 164 2.38 7.88 -17.86
CA ALA A 164 2.86 6.88 -18.80
C ALA A 164 2.03 5.59 -18.79
N ALA A 165 1.47 5.18 -17.64
CA ALA A 165 0.64 3.97 -17.55
C ALA A 165 -0.87 4.25 -17.68
N VAL A 166 -1.35 5.49 -17.48
CA VAL A 166 -2.79 5.82 -17.53
C VAL A 166 -3.41 5.46 -18.87
N GLU A 167 -2.82 5.94 -19.97
CA GLU A 167 -3.32 5.69 -21.31
C GLU A 167 -3.19 4.21 -21.75
N PRO A 168 -2.04 3.53 -21.55
CA PRO A 168 -1.94 2.08 -21.78
C PRO A 168 -2.94 1.25 -20.97
N THR A 169 -3.20 1.64 -19.71
CA THR A 169 -4.17 0.95 -18.84
C THR A 169 -5.60 1.15 -19.34
N ALA A 170 -5.97 2.37 -19.74
CA ALA A 170 -7.24 2.66 -20.37
C ALA A 170 -7.47 1.80 -21.64
N ARG A 171 -6.46 1.72 -22.52
CA ARG A 171 -6.53 0.85 -23.71
C ARG A 171 -6.64 -0.63 -23.37
N LEU A 172 -5.95 -1.10 -22.33
CA LEU A 172 -6.06 -2.48 -21.88
C LEU A 172 -7.50 -2.78 -21.42
N ALA A 173 -8.10 -1.88 -20.65
CA ALA A 173 -9.48 -2.00 -20.20
C ALA A 173 -10.45 -2.13 -21.38
N GLU A 174 -10.33 -1.28 -22.40
CA GLU A 174 -11.16 -1.33 -23.60
C GLU A 174 -11.02 -2.65 -24.37
N ARG A 175 -9.81 -3.21 -24.45
CA ARG A 175 -9.57 -4.52 -25.08
C ARG A 175 -10.17 -5.68 -24.30
N LEU A 176 -10.10 -5.64 -22.96
CA LEU A 176 -10.59 -6.73 -22.11
C LEU A 176 -12.11 -6.70 -21.94
N PHE A 177 -12.71 -5.51 -22.01
CA PHE A 177 -14.13 -5.29 -21.78
C PHE A 177 -14.79 -4.53 -22.95
N PRO A 178 -14.74 -5.08 -24.18
CA PRO A 178 -15.32 -4.41 -25.33
C PRO A 178 -16.84 -4.29 -25.19
N GLY A 179 -17.40 -3.21 -25.75
CA GLY A 179 -18.85 -3.01 -25.86
C GLY A 179 -19.60 -2.89 -24.53
N GLY A 180 -18.97 -2.32 -23.50
CA GLY A 180 -19.64 -2.15 -22.21
C GLY A 180 -19.81 -3.45 -21.42
N SER A 181 -18.91 -4.43 -21.58
CA SER A 181 -19.05 -5.75 -20.95
C SER A 181 -18.55 -5.82 -19.50
N ALA A 182 -17.99 -4.75 -18.94
CA ALA A 182 -17.61 -4.71 -17.53
C ALA A 182 -18.86 -4.62 -16.63
N ARG A 183 -18.84 -5.36 -15.51
CA ARG A 183 -19.88 -5.30 -14.47
C ARG A 183 -19.61 -4.22 -13.43
N HIS A 184 -18.35 -3.88 -13.23
CA HIS A 184 -17.88 -2.78 -12.40
C HIS A 184 -16.52 -2.28 -12.91
N ALA A 185 -16.00 -1.20 -12.36
CA ALA A 185 -14.63 -0.75 -12.58
C ALA A 185 -14.00 -0.31 -11.26
N VAL A 186 -12.68 -0.41 -11.17
CA VAL A 186 -11.91 0.05 -10.00
C VAL A 186 -11.02 1.20 -10.45
N VAL A 187 -11.09 2.35 -9.77
CA VAL A 187 -10.22 3.51 -9.99
C VAL A 187 -9.33 3.67 -8.77
N VAL A 188 -8.02 3.75 -9.02
CA VAL A 188 -6.98 3.89 -7.99
C VAL A 188 -6.03 5.02 -8.37
N ARG A 189 -5.31 5.55 -7.38
CA ARG A 189 -4.27 6.55 -7.62
C ARG A 189 -3.10 6.01 -8.44
N ASP A 190 -2.47 6.85 -9.25
CA ASP A 190 -1.36 6.47 -10.14
C ASP A 190 0.03 6.69 -9.54
N ASP A 191 0.15 7.22 -8.33
CA ASP A 191 1.41 7.75 -7.81
C ASP A 191 1.93 7.04 -6.54
N VAL A 192 1.12 6.17 -5.91
CA VAL A 192 1.51 5.38 -4.72
C VAL A 192 1.03 3.93 -4.84
N PHE A 193 1.98 3.01 -5.00
CA PHE A 193 1.72 1.57 -5.17
C PHE A 193 0.86 0.95 -4.07
N ALA A 194 1.23 1.15 -2.80
CA ALA A 194 0.62 0.41 -1.69
C ALA A 194 -0.88 0.71 -1.53
N ASP A 195 -1.31 1.90 -1.99
CA ASP A 195 -2.71 2.33 -1.98
C ASP A 195 -3.51 1.68 -3.14
N ALA A 196 -2.83 1.29 -4.22
CA ALA A 196 -3.41 0.67 -5.40
C ALA A 196 -3.44 -0.87 -5.32
N LEU A 197 -2.41 -1.49 -4.70
CA LEU A 197 -2.22 -2.94 -4.71
C LEU A 197 -3.41 -3.71 -4.16
N ALA A 198 -3.90 -3.34 -2.97
CA ALA A 198 -4.96 -4.08 -2.30
C ALA A 198 -6.24 -4.15 -3.14
N SER A 199 -6.48 -3.09 -3.92
CA SER A 199 -7.61 -2.93 -4.82
C SER A 199 -7.60 -3.91 -6.00
N GLY A 200 -6.47 -4.57 -6.29
CA GLY A 200 -6.42 -5.68 -7.25
C GLY A 200 -7.44 -6.77 -6.93
N SER A 201 -7.69 -7.04 -5.64
CA SER A 201 -8.71 -7.99 -5.19
C SER A 201 -10.16 -7.54 -5.43
N LEU A 202 -10.41 -6.24 -5.68
CA LEU A 202 -11.73 -5.73 -6.07
C LEU A 202 -12.06 -5.98 -7.55
N VAL A 203 -11.03 -6.15 -8.39
CA VAL A 203 -11.12 -6.23 -9.87
C VAL A 203 -11.93 -7.45 -10.29
N SER A 204 -11.60 -8.64 -9.75
CA SER A 204 -12.12 -9.94 -10.22
C SER A 204 -11.98 -10.10 -11.75
N ASP A 205 -12.71 -11.03 -12.37
CA ASP A 205 -12.80 -11.18 -13.83
C ASP A 205 -13.81 -10.19 -14.48
N ALA A 206 -14.42 -9.34 -13.66
CA ALA A 206 -15.66 -8.63 -13.96
C ALA A 206 -15.49 -7.14 -14.27
N GLY A 207 -14.27 -6.61 -14.23
CA GLY A 207 -14.05 -5.17 -14.42
C GLY A 207 -12.59 -4.79 -14.60
N PRO A 208 -12.30 -3.61 -15.18
CA PRO A 208 -10.95 -3.09 -15.27
C PRO A 208 -10.48 -2.45 -13.96
N ILE A 209 -9.17 -2.30 -13.81
CA ILE A 209 -8.54 -1.35 -12.89
C ILE A 209 -7.94 -0.20 -13.71
N LEU A 210 -8.23 1.03 -13.33
CA LEU A 210 -7.80 2.25 -14.01
C LEU A 210 -6.99 3.12 -13.05
N LEU A 211 -5.90 3.68 -13.56
CA LEU A 211 -5.04 4.60 -12.83
C LEU A 211 -5.50 6.04 -13.08
N ASN A 212 -5.70 6.80 -12.01
CA ASN A 212 -6.04 8.21 -12.06
C ASN A 212 -5.03 9.01 -11.23
N PRO A 213 -4.55 10.16 -11.71
CA PRO A 213 -3.80 11.09 -10.87
C PRO A 213 -4.60 11.45 -9.61
N PRO A 214 -3.96 11.59 -8.43
CA PRO A 214 -4.69 11.81 -7.18
C PRO A 214 -5.44 13.15 -7.15
N ASP A 215 -4.86 14.17 -7.80
CA ASP A 215 -5.32 15.54 -7.73
C ASP A 215 -6.21 15.93 -8.93
N GLY A 216 -7.23 16.74 -8.65
CA GLY A 216 -8.02 17.41 -9.69
C GLY A 216 -9.14 16.55 -10.29
N ALA A 217 -9.46 16.81 -11.55
CA ALA A 217 -10.57 16.17 -12.26
C ALA A 217 -10.27 14.72 -12.64
N LEU A 218 -11.30 13.97 -13.05
CA LEU A 218 -11.12 12.65 -13.61
C LEU A 218 -10.31 12.77 -14.91
N HIS A 219 -9.24 11.99 -15.03
CA HIS A 219 -8.39 12.04 -16.21
C HIS A 219 -9.19 11.65 -17.47
N PRO A 220 -9.04 12.36 -18.61
CA PRO A 220 -9.87 12.12 -19.79
C PRO A 220 -9.81 10.68 -20.32
N GLN A 221 -8.63 10.05 -20.30
CA GLN A 221 -8.45 8.65 -20.71
C GLN A 221 -9.15 7.67 -19.76
N VAL A 222 -9.23 8.00 -18.47
CA VAL A 222 -9.97 7.19 -17.48
C VAL A 222 -11.47 7.32 -17.76
N ARG A 223 -11.95 8.54 -18.04
CA ARG A 223 -13.35 8.77 -18.45
C ARG A 223 -13.70 7.98 -19.71
N GLY A 224 -12.90 8.10 -20.76
CA GLY A 224 -13.12 7.40 -22.02
C GLY A 224 -13.17 5.88 -21.86
N ALA A 225 -12.22 5.31 -21.10
CA ALA A 225 -12.22 3.89 -20.81
C ALA A 225 -13.48 3.45 -20.04
N LEU A 226 -13.94 4.23 -19.06
CA LEU A 226 -15.18 3.92 -18.34
C LEU A 226 -16.41 3.97 -19.26
N GLU A 227 -16.51 4.97 -20.14
CA GLU A 227 -17.61 5.07 -21.11
C GLU A 227 -17.62 3.91 -22.11
N ALA A 228 -16.44 3.43 -22.52
CA ALA A 228 -16.29 2.32 -23.45
C ALA A 228 -16.53 0.94 -22.80
N THR A 229 -16.20 0.79 -21.51
CA THR A 229 -16.16 -0.53 -20.85
C THR A 229 -17.31 -0.78 -19.87
N LEU A 230 -17.89 0.26 -19.26
CA LEU A 230 -18.84 0.13 -18.17
C LEU A 230 -20.19 0.81 -18.51
N PRO A 231 -21.31 0.07 -18.54
CA PRO A 231 -22.63 0.64 -18.78
C PRO A 231 -23.00 1.71 -17.74
N ARG A 232 -23.86 2.66 -18.15
CA ARG A 232 -24.45 3.63 -17.21
C ARG A 232 -25.16 2.91 -16.06
N GLY A 233 -25.08 3.47 -14.85
CA GLY A 233 -25.52 2.83 -13.62
C GLY A 233 -24.57 1.75 -13.08
N GLY A 234 -23.56 1.33 -13.85
CA GLY A 234 -22.50 0.43 -13.41
C GLY A 234 -21.75 0.98 -12.19
N THR A 235 -21.19 0.08 -11.38
CA THR A 235 -20.49 0.47 -10.15
C THR A 235 -19.04 0.86 -10.46
N VAL A 236 -18.63 2.04 -9.99
CA VAL A 236 -17.22 2.46 -9.98
C VAL A 236 -16.73 2.48 -8.54
N TRP A 237 -15.76 1.61 -8.24
CA TRP A 237 -15.08 1.56 -6.94
C TRP A 237 -13.92 2.55 -6.93
N LEU A 238 -13.94 3.50 -6.02
CA LEU A 238 -12.79 4.38 -5.76
C LEU A 238 -12.02 3.81 -4.58
N ALA A 239 -10.78 3.39 -4.80
CA ALA A 239 -9.95 2.93 -3.71
C ALA A 239 -9.15 4.09 -3.10
N GLY A 240 -9.24 4.22 -1.78
CA GLY A 240 -8.61 5.29 -1.02
C GLY A 240 -9.50 6.52 -0.82
N GLY A 241 -9.04 7.39 0.09
CA GLY A 241 -9.71 8.65 0.44
C GLY A 241 -9.64 9.70 -0.68
N ALA A 242 -10.07 10.92 -0.37
CA ALA A 242 -10.03 12.04 -1.32
C ALA A 242 -8.60 12.39 -1.79
N GLU A 243 -7.59 12.15 -0.95
CA GLU A 243 -6.17 12.32 -1.29
C GLU A 243 -5.64 11.28 -2.30
N ALA A 244 -6.37 10.18 -2.51
CA ALA A 244 -6.02 9.14 -3.47
C ALA A 244 -6.83 9.29 -4.77
N VAL A 245 -8.13 9.54 -4.64
CA VAL A 245 -8.99 9.90 -5.77
C VAL A 245 -9.90 11.02 -5.31
N SER A 246 -9.69 12.23 -5.85
CA SER A 246 -10.35 13.44 -5.39
C SER A 246 -11.88 13.34 -5.36
N ASP A 247 -12.51 14.14 -4.49
CA ASP A 247 -13.96 14.25 -4.48
C ASP A 247 -14.51 14.95 -5.73
N HIS A 248 -13.69 15.74 -6.42
CA HIS A 248 -14.03 16.32 -7.71
C HIS A 248 -14.18 15.22 -8.79
N ALA A 249 -13.20 14.33 -8.92
CA ALA A 249 -13.29 13.18 -9.83
C ALA A 249 -14.48 12.28 -9.47
N ALA A 250 -14.73 12.04 -8.18
CA ALA A 250 -15.89 11.28 -7.72
C ALA A 250 -17.22 11.95 -8.10
N ALA A 251 -17.31 13.28 -8.04
CA ALA A 251 -18.50 14.03 -8.46
C ALA A 251 -18.73 13.95 -9.97
N GLU A 252 -17.68 14.06 -10.78
CA GLU A 252 -17.76 13.90 -12.23
C GLU A 252 -18.28 12.52 -12.64
N LEU A 253 -17.77 11.46 -12.00
CA LEU A 253 -18.24 10.08 -12.23
C LEU A 253 -19.74 9.91 -11.91
N ARG A 254 -20.22 10.50 -10.81
CA ARG A 254 -21.65 10.48 -10.46
C ARG A 254 -22.49 11.26 -11.46
N ALA A 255 -22.03 12.44 -11.87
CA ALA A 255 -22.71 13.27 -12.87
C ALA A 255 -22.79 12.58 -14.25
N ALA A 256 -21.80 11.77 -14.60
CA ALA A 256 -21.80 10.94 -15.81
C ALA A 256 -22.79 9.74 -15.75
N GLY A 257 -23.32 9.43 -14.57
CA GLY A 257 -24.38 8.45 -14.36
C GLY A 257 -23.92 7.09 -13.81
N TRP A 258 -22.72 6.98 -13.25
CA TRP A 258 -22.26 5.75 -12.58
C TRP A 258 -22.55 5.75 -11.08
N SER A 259 -22.69 4.55 -10.51
CA SER A 259 -22.82 4.35 -9.06
C SER A 259 -21.43 4.32 -8.42
N VAL A 260 -21.04 5.43 -7.80
CA VAL A 260 -19.68 5.59 -7.23
C VAL A 260 -19.64 5.12 -5.78
N ARG A 261 -18.78 4.13 -5.49
CA ARG A 261 -18.55 3.58 -4.15
C ARG A 261 -17.09 3.75 -3.74
N ARG A 262 -16.85 4.57 -2.72
CA ARG A 262 -15.50 4.75 -2.15
C ARG A 262 -15.21 3.68 -1.10
N VAL A 263 -14.01 3.11 -1.13
CA VAL A 263 -13.49 2.15 -0.13
C VAL A 263 -12.20 2.75 0.43
N SER A 264 -12.23 3.18 1.68
CA SER A 264 -11.13 3.94 2.29
C SER A 264 -11.12 3.79 3.80
N GLY A 265 -9.94 3.80 4.39
CA GLY A 265 -9.72 3.92 5.84
C GLY A 265 -8.84 5.12 6.20
N GLY A 266 -8.40 5.20 7.46
CA GLY A 266 -7.53 6.28 7.96
C GLY A 266 -6.11 6.30 7.37
N GLY A 267 -5.75 5.27 6.62
CA GLY A 267 -4.48 5.12 5.92
C GLY A 267 -4.53 3.93 4.97
N ARG A 268 -3.38 3.56 4.39
CA ARG A 268 -3.30 2.45 3.44
C ARG A 268 -3.64 1.09 4.07
N VAL A 269 -3.24 0.88 5.31
CA VAL A 269 -3.48 -0.37 6.04
C VAL A 269 -4.97 -0.53 6.31
N GLU A 270 -5.62 0.51 6.81
CA GLU A 270 -7.06 0.53 7.06
C GLU A 270 -7.84 0.40 5.75
N THR A 271 -7.39 1.06 4.67
CA THR A 271 -7.99 0.94 3.34
C THR A 271 -7.91 -0.51 2.82
N ALA A 272 -6.77 -1.17 2.96
CA ALA A 272 -6.63 -2.59 2.59
C ALA A 272 -7.57 -3.49 3.42
N ALA A 273 -7.75 -3.19 4.71
CA ALA A 273 -8.71 -3.90 5.56
C ALA A 273 -10.18 -3.67 5.14
N GLU A 274 -10.54 -2.46 4.70
CA GLU A 274 -11.86 -2.19 4.11
C GLU A 274 -12.07 -2.94 2.79
N VAL A 275 -11.06 -2.94 1.92
CA VAL A 275 -11.07 -3.71 0.67
C VAL A 275 -11.29 -5.20 0.96
N ALA A 276 -10.56 -5.76 1.92
CA ALA A 276 -10.71 -7.16 2.33
C ALA A 276 -12.14 -7.49 2.77
N ARG A 277 -12.79 -6.60 3.53
CA ARG A 277 -14.19 -6.77 3.96
C ARG A 277 -15.16 -6.68 2.78
N VAL A 278 -14.93 -5.78 1.83
CA VAL A 278 -15.73 -5.71 0.60
C VAL A 278 -15.61 -6.99 -0.22
N VAL A 279 -14.40 -7.53 -0.38
CA VAL A 279 -14.15 -8.78 -1.12
C VAL A 279 -14.82 -9.97 -0.43
N ALA A 280 -14.60 -10.16 0.87
CA ALA A 280 -15.24 -11.23 1.63
C ALA A 280 -16.77 -11.11 1.66
N GLY A 281 -17.32 -9.89 1.67
CA GLY A 281 -18.76 -9.68 1.54
C GLY A 281 -19.35 -10.16 0.21
N ARG A 282 -18.53 -10.26 -0.86
CA ARG A 282 -18.95 -10.76 -2.18
C ARG A 282 -18.75 -12.26 -2.34
N THR A 283 -17.67 -12.80 -1.78
CA THR A 283 -17.23 -14.19 -2.02
C THR A 283 -17.44 -15.12 -0.83
N GLY A 284 -17.79 -14.58 0.34
CA GLY A 284 -17.83 -15.31 1.60
C GLY A 284 -16.44 -15.46 2.20
N ARG A 285 -16.17 -16.63 2.78
CA ARG A 285 -14.88 -16.95 3.43
C ARG A 285 -13.80 -17.18 2.35
N PRO A 286 -12.75 -16.35 2.26
CA PRO A 286 -11.69 -16.53 1.27
C PRO A 286 -10.89 -17.80 1.53
N ALA A 287 -10.44 -18.49 0.48
CA ALA A 287 -9.50 -19.61 0.63
C ALA A 287 -8.15 -19.12 1.16
N THR A 288 -7.66 -18.00 0.63
CA THR A 288 -6.36 -17.42 0.96
C THR A 288 -6.51 -15.92 1.24
N ALA A 289 -5.77 -15.40 2.22
CA ALA A 289 -5.44 -14.00 2.32
C ALA A 289 -3.93 -13.80 2.13
N LEU A 290 -3.56 -12.72 1.45
CA LEU A 290 -2.17 -12.31 1.29
C LEU A 290 -1.87 -11.19 2.28
N VAL A 291 -0.72 -11.26 2.95
CA VAL A 291 -0.17 -10.17 3.75
C VAL A 291 1.13 -9.74 3.12
N VAL A 292 1.26 -8.44 2.86
CA VAL A 292 2.43 -7.85 2.22
C VAL A 292 2.89 -6.63 3.00
N THR A 293 4.12 -6.17 2.75
CA THR A 293 4.62 -4.96 3.41
C THR A 293 3.82 -3.72 2.97
N ALA A 294 3.56 -2.81 3.91
CA ALA A 294 3.01 -1.48 3.64
C ALA A 294 4.06 -0.53 3.04
N GLY A 295 5.32 -0.97 2.98
CA GLY A 295 6.48 -0.24 2.48
C GLY A 295 6.72 -0.42 0.99
N ASP A 296 7.86 -1.03 0.63
CA ASP A 296 8.29 -1.20 -0.76
C ASP A 296 7.45 -2.24 -1.51
N TRP A 297 7.39 -2.11 -2.83
CA TRP A 297 6.42 -2.78 -3.69
C TRP A 297 6.81 -4.13 -4.32
N PRO A 298 8.09 -4.42 -4.65
CA PRO A 298 8.40 -5.50 -5.58
C PRO A 298 7.97 -6.89 -5.11
N ASP A 299 8.16 -7.18 -3.82
CA ASP A 299 7.76 -8.46 -3.22
C ASP A 299 6.22 -8.61 -3.13
N ALA A 300 5.50 -7.49 -3.12
CA ALA A 300 4.05 -7.46 -3.01
C ALA A 300 3.34 -7.48 -4.36
N ALA A 301 4.04 -7.09 -5.43
CA ALA A 301 3.48 -6.81 -6.75
C ALA A 301 2.77 -8.01 -7.38
N ALA A 302 3.41 -9.18 -7.34
CA ALA A 302 2.84 -10.42 -7.87
C ALA A 302 1.58 -10.88 -7.11
N GLY A 303 1.40 -10.44 -5.86
CA GLY A 303 0.21 -10.71 -5.07
C GLY A 303 -1.07 -10.07 -5.64
N GLY A 304 -0.94 -8.94 -6.35
CA GLY A 304 -2.08 -8.26 -6.99
C GLY A 304 -2.80 -9.14 -8.01
N ALA A 305 -2.03 -9.87 -8.82
CA ALA A 305 -2.53 -10.79 -9.84
C ALA A 305 -3.32 -11.95 -9.22
N TYR A 306 -2.74 -12.60 -8.19
CA TYR A 306 -3.43 -13.65 -7.45
C TYR A 306 -4.67 -13.13 -6.73
N GLY A 307 -4.58 -11.94 -6.11
CA GLY A 307 -5.71 -11.28 -5.46
C GLY A 307 -6.90 -11.09 -6.39
N ALA A 308 -6.64 -10.71 -7.65
CA ALA A 308 -7.68 -10.57 -8.66
C ALA A 308 -8.26 -11.92 -9.12
N ALA A 309 -7.40 -12.90 -9.43
CA ALA A 309 -7.80 -14.20 -9.98
C ALA A 309 -8.47 -15.14 -8.95
N ALA A 310 -8.07 -15.06 -7.69
CA ALA A 310 -8.61 -15.86 -6.59
C ALA A 310 -9.61 -15.10 -5.73
N GLN A 311 -9.85 -13.81 -6.01
CA GLN A 311 -10.58 -12.90 -5.13
C GLN A 311 -10.04 -12.98 -3.68
N ALA A 312 -8.72 -13.10 -3.56
CA ALA A 312 -8.02 -13.21 -2.29
C ALA A 312 -7.75 -11.80 -1.74
N PRO A 313 -8.19 -11.48 -0.51
CA PRO A 313 -7.84 -10.21 0.11
C PRO A 313 -6.34 -10.01 0.22
N ILE A 314 -5.88 -8.78 -0.04
CA ILE A 314 -4.50 -8.36 0.20
C ILE A 314 -4.51 -7.37 1.35
N LEU A 315 -3.79 -7.70 2.41
CA LEU A 315 -3.66 -6.90 3.63
C LEU A 315 -2.22 -6.41 3.79
N LEU A 316 -2.05 -5.31 4.51
CA LEU A 316 -0.75 -4.67 4.68
C LEU A 316 -0.24 -4.82 6.11
N ALA A 317 1.05 -5.02 6.28
CA ALA A 317 1.73 -5.03 7.58
C ALA A 317 3.02 -4.19 7.55
N GLY A 318 3.49 -3.76 8.72
CA GLY A 318 4.84 -3.21 8.84
C GLY A 318 5.89 -4.31 8.87
N THR A 319 7.17 -3.94 8.75
CA THR A 319 8.27 -4.91 8.85
C THR A 319 8.25 -5.66 10.18
N ASP A 320 8.01 -4.97 11.30
CA ASP A 320 8.09 -5.55 12.64
C ASP A 320 6.79 -5.51 13.44
N GLU A 321 5.70 -5.09 12.79
CA GLU A 321 4.39 -4.95 13.43
C GLU A 321 3.27 -5.42 12.50
N VAL A 322 2.33 -6.17 13.07
CA VAL A 322 1.02 -6.41 12.45
C VAL A 322 0.02 -5.40 12.99
N PRO A 323 -0.42 -4.41 12.18
CA PRO A 323 -1.39 -3.43 12.63
C PRO A 323 -2.72 -4.05 13.06
N GLN A 324 -3.41 -3.41 13.99
CA GLN A 324 -4.70 -3.91 14.49
C GLN A 324 -5.74 -4.06 13.38
N ALA A 325 -5.76 -3.16 12.40
CA ALA A 325 -6.67 -3.24 11.26
C ALA A 325 -6.49 -4.54 10.46
N THR A 326 -5.24 -4.96 10.25
CA THR A 326 -4.90 -6.22 9.57
C THR A 326 -5.31 -7.44 10.39
N ARG A 327 -5.04 -7.45 11.71
CA ARG A 327 -5.49 -8.53 12.61
C ARG A 327 -7.01 -8.68 12.61
N ARG A 328 -7.74 -7.57 12.67
CA ARG A 328 -9.21 -7.54 12.62
C ARG A 328 -9.72 -8.06 11.28
N ALA A 329 -9.16 -7.59 10.17
CA ALA A 329 -9.56 -8.07 8.85
C ALA A 329 -9.36 -9.58 8.67
N LEU A 330 -8.26 -10.16 9.16
CA LEU A 330 -8.06 -11.62 9.15
C LEU A 330 -9.08 -12.35 10.03
N THR A 331 -9.42 -11.79 11.19
CA THR A 331 -10.41 -12.37 12.10
C THR A 331 -11.82 -12.32 11.53
N ASP A 332 -12.17 -11.24 10.83
CA ASP A 332 -13.49 -11.02 10.25
C ASP A 332 -13.70 -11.85 8.98
N THR A 333 -12.68 -11.90 8.12
CA THR A 333 -12.73 -12.63 6.83
C THR A 333 -12.44 -14.12 6.98
N ARG A 334 -11.72 -14.52 8.03
CA ARG A 334 -11.38 -15.91 8.39
C ARG A 334 -10.81 -16.70 7.22
N PRO A 335 -9.75 -16.26 6.52
CA PRO A 335 -9.22 -17.03 5.41
C PRO A 335 -8.82 -18.45 5.85
N SER A 336 -8.86 -19.43 4.94
CA SER A 336 -8.39 -20.80 5.26
C SER A 336 -6.87 -20.87 5.38
N ARG A 337 -6.16 -20.00 4.64
CA ARG A 337 -4.71 -19.85 4.66
C ARG A 337 -4.32 -18.37 4.64
N THR A 338 -3.20 -18.05 5.27
CA THR A 338 -2.55 -16.73 5.15
C THR A 338 -1.15 -16.92 4.56
N ALA A 339 -0.82 -16.19 3.50
CA ALA A 339 0.53 -16.15 2.94
C ALA A 339 1.14 -14.76 3.12
N ALA A 340 2.39 -14.71 3.58
CA ALA A 340 3.15 -13.49 3.77
C ALA A 340 4.17 -13.33 2.63
N LEU A 341 3.97 -12.36 1.74
CA LEU A 341 4.83 -12.19 0.57
C LEU A 341 5.97 -11.23 0.89
N GLY A 342 7.19 -11.70 0.64
CA GLY A 342 8.41 -10.92 0.78
C GLY A 342 9.35 -11.39 1.87
N GLY A 343 10.61 -10.98 1.70
CA GLY A 343 11.71 -11.38 2.58
C GLY A 343 11.62 -10.78 3.99
N ARG A 344 12.61 -11.11 4.83
CA ARG A 344 12.67 -10.62 6.22
C ARG A 344 12.77 -9.10 6.36
N ALA A 345 13.29 -8.42 5.35
CA ALA A 345 13.33 -6.96 5.30
C ALA A 345 11.94 -6.33 5.06
N ALA A 346 11.06 -7.05 4.35
CA ALA A 346 9.69 -6.61 4.10
C ALA A 346 8.76 -6.95 5.28
N LEU A 347 8.88 -8.17 5.82
CA LEU A 347 8.10 -8.70 6.94
C LEU A 347 9.02 -9.58 7.80
N SER A 348 9.27 -9.23 9.04
CA SER A 348 10.16 -10.00 9.92
C SER A 348 9.58 -11.36 10.31
N ASP A 349 10.43 -12.25 10.82
CA ASP A 349 9.99 -13.59 11.24
C ASP A 349 8.95 -13.53 12.35
N ARG A 350 9.03 -12.50 13.21
CA ARG A 350 8.02 -12.22 14.23
C ARG A 350 6.67 -11.92 13.58
N VAL A 351 6.61 -11.03 12.60
CA VAL A 351 5.36 -10.65 11.92
C VAL A 351 4.71 -11.86 11.26
N VAL A 352 5.50 -12.68 10.56
CA VAL A 352 4.98 -13.90 9.90
C VAL A 352 4.45 -14.91 10.93
N SER A 353 5.19 -15.12 12.03
CA SER A 353 4.77 -15.99 13.13
C SER A 353 3.48 -15.49 13.81
N ASP A 354 3.40 -14.20 14.12
CA ASP A 354 2.23 -13.55 14.72
C ASP A 354 0.95 -13.66 13.88
N LEU A 355 1.11 -13.80 12.56
CA LEU A 355 0.02 -13.99 11.60
C LEU A 355 -0.35 -15.47 11.38
N GLY A 356 0.49 -16.40 11.84
CA GLY A 356 0.40 -17.81 11.44
C GLY A 356 0.48 -17.98 9.92
N ALA A 357 1.25 -17.11 9.25
CA ALA A 357 1.32 -17.07 7.79
C ALA A 357 2.48 -17.92 7.25
N GLU A 358 2.33 -18.40 6.01
CA GLU A 358 3.40 -19.03 5.25
C GLU A 358 4.21 -17.96 4.51
N ARG A 359 5.51 -17.88 4.74
CA ARG A 359 6.37 -16.93 4.03
C ARG A 359 6.63 -17.42 2.60
N VAL A 360 6.41 -16.54 1.63
CA VAL A 360 6.77 -16.75 0.21
C VAL A 360 7.70 -15.61 -0.21
N ALA A 361 8.96 -15.93 -0.46
CA ALA A 361 9.99 -14.93 -0.74
C ALA A 361 11.23 -15.53 -1.40
N GLY A 362 11.70 -14.87 -2.46
CA GLY A 362 12.95 -15.22 -3.12
C GLY A 362 14.10 -14.30 -2.72
N PRO A 363 15.32 -14.59 -3.18
CA PRO A 363 16.50 -13.75 -2.89
C PRO A 363 16.45 -12.39 -3.63
N THR A 364 15.60 -12.26 -4.65
CA THR A 364 15.40 -11.04 -5.44
C THR A 364 13.91 -10.82 -5.68
N ARG A 365 13.51 -9.62 -6.12
CA ARG A 365 12.12 -9.33 -6.49
C ARG A 365 11.59 -10.26 -7.59
N GLN A 366 12.44 -10.65 -8.54
CA GLN A 366 12.10 -11.63 -9.58
C GLN A 366 11.93 -13.02 -8.98
N GLY A 367 12.82 -13.42 -8.07
CA GLY A 367 12.70 -14.66 -7.31
C GLY A 367 11.40 -14.72 -6.51
N THR A 368 11.07 -13.65 -5.76
CA THR A 368 9.80 -13.57 -5.04
C THR A 368 8.60 -13.73 -5.98
N SER A 369 8.62 -13.12 -7.17
CA SER A 369 7.54 -13.30 -8.14
C SER A 369 7.42 -14.74 -8.68
N ALA A 370 8.56 -15.42 -8.88
CA ALA A 370 8.59 -16.83 -9.27
C ALA A 370 8.06 -17.73 -8.14
N ASP A 371 8.48 -17.50 -6.90
CA ASP A 371 7.99 -18.24 -5.73
C ASP A 371 6.50 -18.02 -5.49
N VAL A 372 5.99 -16.81 -5.74
CA VAL A 372 4.54 -16.54 -5.71
C VAL A 372 3.83 -17.34 -6.81
N ALA A 373 4.37 -17.35 -8.03
CA ALA A 373 3.81 -18.10 -9.16
C ALA A 373 3.87 -19.63 -8.97
N GLU A 374 4.81 -20.13 -8.16
CA GLU A 374 4.89 -21.54 -7.80
C GLU A 374 3.97 -21.88 -6.62
N GLN A 375 4.19 -21.24 -5.48
CA GLN A 375 3.61 -21.65 -4.19
C GLN A 375 2.20 -21.13 -4.02
N VAL A 376 1.99 -19.82 -4.22
CA VAL A 376 0.69 -19.17 -3.95
C VAL A 376 -0.34 -19.58 -5.00
N TRP A 377 0.07 -19.60 -6.26
CA TRP A 377 -0.79 -20.09 -7.35
C TRP A 377 -1.03 -21.60 -7.24
N GLY A 378 -0.08 -22.36 -6.68
CA GLY A 378 -0.25 -23.77 -6.34
C GLY A 378 -1.30 -24.05 -5.25
N TYR A 379 -1.79 -23.03 -4.52
CA TYR A 379 -2.94 -23.19 -3.63
C TYR A 379 -4.26 -23.35 -4.37
N ARG A 380 -4.29 -23.12 -5.69
CA ARG A 380 -5.46 -23.32 -6.53
C ARG A 380 -5.49 -24.77 -7.03
N ASP A 381 -6.69 -25.24 -7.37
CA ASP A 381 -6.90 -26.61 -7.88
C ASP A 381 -6.25 -26.85 -9.27
N ALA A 382 -5.85 -25.80 -9.97
CA ALA A 382 -5.15 -25.85 -11.23
C ALA A 382 -3.92 -24.94 -11.22
N SER A 383 -2.78 -25.47 -11.67
CA SER A 383 -1.60 -24.66 -11.96
C SER A 383 -1.89 -23.66 -13.07
N PRO A 384 -1.31 -22.45 -13.02
CA PRO A 384 -1.47 -21.48 -14.11
C PRO A 384 -0.97 -22.09 -15.41
N SER A 385 -1.70 -21.86 -16.49
CA SER A 385 -1.28 -22.18 -17.87
C SER A 385 -0.84 -20.93 -18.63
N HIS A 386 -0.92 -19.77 -17.97
CA HIS A 386 -0.60 -18.46 -18.52
C HIS A 386 0.32 -17.72 -17.55
N TRP A 387 1.24 -16.93 -18.10
CA TRP A 387 2.09 -16.01 -17.35
C TRP A 387 2.01 -14.62 -17.94
N ILE A 388 2.21 -13.61 -17.09
CA ILE A 388 2.31 -12.21 -17.50
C ILE A 388 3.68 -11.70 -17.08
N ALA A 389 4.53 -11.41 -18.06
CA ALA A 389 5.79 -10.71 -17.80
C ALA A 389 5.53 -9.21 -17.62
N VAL A 390 6.00 -8.64 -16.51
CA VAL A 390 5.93 -7.21 -16.21
C VAL A 390 7.30 -6.70 -15.72
N PRO A 391 7.64 -5.42 -15.94
CA PRO A 391 8.92 -4.87 -15.50
C PRO A 391 9.12 -4.97 -13.98
N ALA A 392 10.30 -5.41 -13.57
CA ALA A 392 10.72 -5.49 -12.17
C ALA A 392 11.33 -4.19 -11.65
N PHE A 393 11.79 -3.31 -12.55
CA PHE A 393 12.60 -2.14 -12.25
C PHE A 393 12.07 -0.91 -12.97
N GLY A 394 12.28 0.26 -12.35
CA GLY A 394 11.71 1.52 -12.79
C GLY A 394 10.87 2.16 -11.68
N ALA A 395 10.80 3.49 -11.69
CA ALA A 395 10.01 4.26 -10.72
C ALA A 395 8.51 3.97 -10.83
N ASP A 396 8.05 3.62 -12.02
CA ASP A 396 6.68 3.39 -12.42
C ASP A 396 6.36 1.91 -12.69
N ALA A 397 7.35 1.02 -12.61
CA ALA A 397 7.22 -0.41 -12.92
C ALA A 397 6.07 -1.10 -12.17
N TRP A 398 5.81 -0.64 -10.95
CA TRP A 398 4.71 -1.12 -10.11
C TRP A 398 3.33 -0.92 -10.74
N THR A 399 3.13 0.10 -11.58
CA THR A 399 1.85 0.35 -12.24
C THR A 399 1.50 -0.74 -13.23
N TRP A 400 2.48 -1.28 -13.95
CA TRP A 400 2.30 -2.44 -14.82
C TRP A 400 1.93 -3.68 -14.01
N ALA A 401 2.56 -3.91 -12.86
CA ALA A 401 2.21 -5.03 -11.99
C ALA A 401 0.76 -4.93 -11.44
N VAL A 402 0.35 -3.75 -10.98
CA VAL A 402 -1.02 -3.52 -10.48
C VAL A 402 -2.05 -3.67 -11.61
N THR A 403 -1.77 -3.12 -12.78
CA THR A 403 -2.71 -3.12 -13.92
C THR A 403 -2.70 -4.42 -14.72
N ALA A 404 -1.82 -5.37 -14.37
CA ALA A 404 -1.91 -6.76 -14.82
C ALA A 404 -3.04 -7.55 -14.12
N ALA A 405 -3.61 -7.04 -13.02
CA ALA A 405 -4.66 -7.73 -12.27
C ALA A 405 -5.87 -8.20 -13.12
N PRO A 406 -6.45 -7.40 -14.03
CA PRO A 406 -7.55 -7.87 -14.89
C PRO A 406 -7.12 -8.95 -15.88
N LEU A 407 -5.87 -8.90 -16.38
CA LEU A 407 -5.30 -9.97 -17.21
C LEU A 407 -5.17 -11.27 -16.42
N ALA A 408 -4.63 -11.19 -15.21
CA ALA A 408 -4.48 -12.33 -14.33
C ALA A 408 -5.83 -13.00 -14.02
N ALA A 409 -6.86 -12.21 -13.72
CA ALA A 409 -8.20 -12.72 -13.46
C ALA A 409 -8.87 -13.32 -14.70
N ARG A 410 -8.63 -12.74 -15.89
CA ARG A 410 -9.19 -13.21 -17.16
C ARG A 410 -8.61 -14.55 -17.60
N TYR A 411 -7.29 -14.71 -17.44
CA TYR A 411 -6.52 -15.81 -18.04
C TYR A 411 -5.99 -16.82 -17.01
N ASP A 412 -6.31 -16.63 -15.73
CA ASP A 412 -5.72 -17.38 -14.61
C ASP A 412 -4.17 -17.38 -14.69
N ALA A 413 -3.62 -16.17 -14.86
CA ALA A 413 -2.23 -15.98 -15.23
C ALA A 413 -1.36 -15.42 -14.08
N ALA A 414 -0.26 -16.10 -13.78
CA ALA A 414 0.69 -15.65 -12.77
C ALA A 414 1.60 -14.53 -13.29
N VAL A 415 1.94 -13.56 -12.44
CA VAL A 415 2.84 -12.45 -12.80
C VAL A 415 4.29 -12.83 -12.51
N LEU A 416 5.16 -12.62 -13.49
CA LEU A 416 6.62 -12.68 -13.36
C LEU A 416 7.21 -11.29 -13.50
N LEU A 417 7.95 -10.85 -12.49
CA LEU A 417 8.74 -9.64 -12.58
C LEU A 417 10.01 -9.93 -13.39
N VAL A 418 10.28 -9.13 -14.42
CA VAL A 418 11.43 -9.32 -15.32
C VAL A 418 12.28 -8.05 -15.45
N GLY A 419 13.59 -8.22 -15.60
CA GLY A 419 14.51 -7.12 -15.96
C GLY A 419 14.80 -7.10 -17.45
N ASP A 420 15.86 -6.40 -17.85
CA ASP A 420 16.38 -6.43 -19.22
C ASP A 420 16.97 -7.80 -19.59
N GLU A 421 17.33 -8.59 -18.58
CA GLU A 421 17.76 -9.97 -18.67
C GLU A 421 16.87 -10.89 -17.82
N LEU A 422 16.66 -12.13 -18.29
CA LEU A 422 15.90 -13.14 -17.55
C LEU A 422 16.71 -13.65 -16.36
N SER A 423 16.17 -13.45 -15.15
CA SER A 423 16.86 -13.87 -13.92
C SER A 423 17.03 -15.38 -13.82
N GLY A 424 18.08 -15.84 -13.13
CA GLY A 424 18.32 -17.26 -12.87
C GLY A 424 17.14 -17.93 -12.17
N ALA A 425 16.58 -17.30 -11.13
CA ALA A 425 15.42 -17.82 -10.40
C ALA A 425 14.18 -17.99 -11.30
N THR A 426 13.89 -17.01 -12.17
CA THR A 426 12.77 -17.11 -13.11
C THR A 426 13.00 -18.23 -14.14
N ARG A 427 14.24 -18.37 -14.63
CA ARG A 427 14.61 -19.44 -15.57
C ARG A 427 14.47 -20.82 -14.94
N GLU A 428 14.98 -20.99 -13.72
CA GLU A 428 14.89 -22.25 -12.96
C GLU A 428 13.43 -22.65 -12.71
N TYR A 429 12.61 -21.71 -12.25
CA TYR A 429 11.17 -21.91 -12.08
C TYR A 429 10.49 -22.38 -13.37
N LEU A 430 10.63 -21.62 -14.46
CA LEU A 430 9.98 -21.93 -15.74
C LEU A 430 10.44 -23.27 -16.32
N ALA A 431 11.75 -23.56 -16.27
CA ALA A 431 12.29 -24.84 -16.71
C ALA A 431 11.77 -26.02 -15.86
N GLY A 432 11.56 -25.80 -14.57
CA GLY A 432 11.02 -26.79 -13.63
C GLY A 432 9.57 -27.20 -13.89
N LEU A 433 8.80 -26.37 -14.62
CA LEU A 433 7.40 -26.68 -14.96
C LEU A 433 7.26 -27.80 -15.99
N GLY A 434 8.33 -28.13 -16.71
CA GLY A 434 8.36 -29.24 -17.67
C GLY A 434 7.51 -29.00 -18.91
N TYR A 435 7.37 -27.73 -19.35
CA TYR A 435 6.82 -27.42 -20.67
C TYR A 435 7.80 -27.85 -21.77
N GLY A 436 7.25 -28.40 -22.85
CA GLY A 436 8.01 -29.16 -23.86
C GLY A 436 7.36 -30.52 -24.17
N GLY A 437 7.60 -31.06 -25.35
CA GLY A 437 7.07 -32.37 -25.76
C GLY A 437 5.55 -32.43 -25.97
N GLY A 438 4.90 -31.30 -26.30
CA GLY A 438 3.47 -31.22 -26.63
C GLY A 438 2.57 -30.55 -25.58
N ARG A 439 3.12 -30.15 -24.43
CA ARG A 439 2.46 -29.23 -23.47
C ARG A 439 2.96 -27.81 -23.72
N THR A 440 2.04 -26.88 -23.92
CA THR A 440 2.34 -25.46 -24.11
C THR A 440 1.63 -24.62 -23.04
N ALA A 441 2.21 -23.46 -22.77
CA ALA A 441 1.66 -22.39 -21.95
C ALA A 441 1.75 -21.07 -22.71
N THR A 442 1.04 -20.04 -22.26
CA THR A 442 1.00 -18.76 -22.96
C THR A 442 1.67 -17.66 -22.15
N LEU A 443 2.57 -16.91 -22.79
CA LEU A 443 3.14 -15.68 -22.26
C LEU A 443 2.37 -14.46 -22.76
N LEU A 444 1.84 -13.70 -21.82
CA LEU A 444 1.40 -12.33 -22.02
C LEU A 444 2.53 -11.37 -21.59
N THR A 445 2.63 -10.21 -22.24
CA THR A 445 3.49 -9.11 -21.81
C THR A 445 2.64 -7.90 -21.46
N HIS A 446 3.02 -7.19 -20.40
CA HIS A 446 2.35 -5.95 -20.02
C HIS A 446 3.36 -4.94 -19.48
N GLY A 447 3.49 -3.82 -20.20
CA GLY A 447 4.55 -2.83 -20.00
C GLY A 447 5.81 -3.10 -20.84
N PRO A 448 6.88 -2.33 -20.64
CA PRO A 448 8.13 -2.44 -21.39
C PRO A 448 8.92 -3.71 -21.01
N VAL A 449 8.60 -4.82 -21.66
CA VAL A 449 9.36 -6.08 -21.61
C VAL A 449 10.13 -6.23 -22.92
N THR A 450 11.43 -6.52 -22.86
CA THR A 450 12.25 -6.68 -24.06
C THR A 450 11.86 -7.94 -24.85
N ASP A 451 11.94 -7.87 -26.18
CA ASP A 451 11.65 -9.03 -27.04
C ASP A 451 12.58 -10.21 -26.71
N THR A 452 13.83 -9.92 -26.33
CA THR A 452 14.80 -10.94 -25.89
C THR A 452 14.30 -11.71 -24.69
N VAL A 453 13.86 -11.03 -23.63
CA VAL A 453 13.34 -11.68 -22.41
C VAL A 453 12.03 -12.41 -22.70
N ALA A 454 11.13 -11.79 -23.47
CA ALA A 454 9.88 -12.42 -23.86
C ALA A 454 10.11 -13.71 -24.65
N SER A 455 11.04 -13.70 -25.63
CA SER A 455 11.41 -14.89 -26.40
C SER A 455 11.98 -15.99 -25.51
N GLN A 456 12.90 -15.66 -24.60
CA GLN A 456 13.47 -16.64 -23.67
C GLN A 456 12.41 -17.31 -22.79
N ILE A 457 11.39 -16.56 -22.36
CA ILE A 457 10.29 -17.13 -21.57
C ILE A 457 9.40 -18.02 -22.44
N ARG A 458 9.05 -17.59 -23.67
CA ARG A 458 8.26 -18.43 -24.61
C ARG A 458 8.94 -19.75 -24.91
N ASP A 459 10.25 -19.72 -25.17
CA ASP A 459 11.06 -20.93 -25.40
C ASP A 459 10.95 -21.91 -24.21
N LEU A 460 10.97 -21.40 -22.96
CA LEU A 460 10.83 -22.21 -21.75
C LEU A 460 9.39 -22.72 -21.52
N LEU A 461 8.37 -22.02 -22.06
CA LEU A 461 6.95 -22.40 -22.00
C LEU A 461 6.50 -23.27 -23.18
N GLY A 462 7.37 -23.49 -24.17
CA GLY A 462 7.06 -24.24 -25.38
C GLY A 462 6.07 -23.56 -26.33
N GLU A 463 5.94 -22.23 -26.25
CA GLU A 463 5.18 -21.36 -27.16
C GLU A 463 6.04 -20.95 -28.36
#